data_AF-A0A2D8A5H3-F1
#
_entry.id   AF-A0A2D8A5H3-F1
#
_cell.length_a   1.000
_cell.length_b   1.000
_cell.length_c   1.000
_cell.angle_alpha   90.00
_cell.angle_beta   90.00
_cell.angle_gamma   90.00
#
_symmetry.space_group_name_H-M   'P 1'
#
loop_
_entity.id
_entity.type
_entity.pdbx_description
1 polymer ?
#
loop_
_entity_poly.entity_id
_entity_poly.type
_entity_poly.pdbx_seq_one_letter_code
_entity_poly.pdbx_strand_id
1 'polypeptide(L)'
;MEDPIEALTSSFADAIGVPEFSLWLSFCWFGALSLAFSFHRGESAFASYSAAIGWSLLGLFFYMQSAHFVEIRDPLLVIMTAGALPAGIVLGIWEIRNWEMKDESMIWLRGAVAWSVIPYYIVYSIPILNMEFVEMTARSTEWLLEFAGL
;
A
#
# COMPACT_ATOMS: atom_id res chain seq x y z
N MET A 1 4.60 22.01 13.51
CA MET A 1 5.95 21.50 13.24
C MET A 1 5.77 20.55 12.10
N GLU A 2 6.43 20.77 10.96
CA GLU A 2 6.39 19.85 9.83
C GLU A 2 7.04 18.53 10.24
N ASP A 3 6.44 17.41 9.84
CA ASP A 3 7.00 16.09 10.07
C ASP A 3 8.34 15.98 9.29
N PRO A 4 9.45 15.60 9.95
CA PRO A 4 10.75 15.52 9.29
C PRO A 4 10.77 14.53 8.11
N ILE A 5 9.95 13.47 8.16
CA ILE A 5 9.88 12.48 7.09
C ILE A 5 9.13 13.05 5.89
N GLU A 6 8.04 13.78 6.13
CA GLU A 6 7.26 14.45 5.09
C GLU A 6 8.07 15.58 4.43
N ALA A 7 8.81 16.37 5.22
CA ALA A 7 9.69 17.40 4.67
C ALA A 7 10.81 16.81 3.79
N LEU A 8 11.35 15.64 4.16
CA LEU A 8 12.35 14.94 3.36
C LEU A 8 11.77 14.39 2.04
N THR A 9 10.58 13.80 2.07
CA THR A 9 9.93 13.28 0.86
C THR A 9 9.48 14.40 -0.06
N SER A 10 8.98 15.51 0.49
CA SER A 10 8.67 16.75 -0.24
C SER A 10 9.89 17.30 -0.97
N SER A 11 11.01 17.49 -0.27
CA SER A 11 12.26 17.95 -0.87
C SER A 11 12.77 17.02 -1.97
N PHE A 12 12.57 15.71 -1.82
CA PHE A 12 12.95 14.72 -2.83
C PHE A 12 12.02 14.77 -4.06
N ALA A 13 10.72 14.97 -3.87
CA ALA A 13 9.75 15.14 -4.95
C ALA A 13 10.11 16.38 -5.79
N ASP A 14 10.41 17.50 -5.13
CA ASP A 14 10.85 18.74 -5.76
C ASP A 14 12.15 18.57 -6.55
N ALA A 15 13.12 17.84 -5.99
CA ALA A 15 14.39 17.56 -6.67
C ALA A 15 14.23 16.77 -7.97
N ILE A 16 13.22 15.89 -8.05
CA ILE A 16 12.90 15.09 -9.24
C ILE A 16 11.89 15.82 -10.16
N GLY A 17 11.26 16.89 -9.67
CA GLY A 17 10.28 17.67 -10.41
C GLY A 17 8.93 16.96 -10.57
N VAL A 18 8.55 16.11 -9.61
CA VAL A 18 7.27 15.39 -9.61
C VAL A 18 6.36 15.87 -8.48
N PRO A 19 5.03 15.86 -8.66
CA PRO A 19 4.11 16.13 -7.56
C PRO A 19 4.30 15.14 -6.40
N GLU A 20 4.22 15.62 -5.16
CA GLU A 20 4.38 14.78 -3.95
C GLU A 20 3.44 13.56 -3.95
N PHE A 21 2.18 13.78 -4.30
CA PHE A 21 1.19 12.71 -4.39
C PHE A 21 1.61 11.60 -5.39
N SER A 22 2.21 11.98 -6.52
CA SER A 22 2.72 11.02 -7.51
C SER A 22 3.91 10.23 -6.97
N LEU A 23 4.77 10.86 -6.16
CA LEU A 23 5.86 10.19 -5.49
C LEU A 23 5.34 9.17 -4.46
N TRP A 24 4.34 9.54 -3.66
CA TRP A 24 3.74 8.62 -2.67
C TRP A 24 3.09 7.42 -3.35
N LEU A 25 2.35 7.64 -4.42
CA LEU A 25 1.79 6.57 -5.26
C LEU A 25 2.87 5.63 -5.80
N SER A 26 4.03 6.18 -6.18
CA SER A 26 5.14 5.36 -6.65
C SER A 26 5.66 4.42 -5.55
N PHE A 27 5.75 4.87 -4.29
CA PHE A 27 6.13 4.00 -3.18
C PHE A 27 5.15 2.85 -2.99
N CYS A 28 3.84 3.11 -3.10
CA CYS A 28 2.82 2.05 -3.07
C CYS A 28 3.03 1.03 -4.20
N TRP A 29 3.18 1.50 -5.44
CA TRP A 29 3.37 0.64 -6.61
C TRP A 29 4.65 -0.20 -6.52
N PHE A 30 5.78 0.42 -6.24
CA PHE A 30 7.06 -0.29 -6.10
C PHE A 30 7.03 -1.24 -4.91
N GLY A 31 6.41 -0.85 -3.80
CA GLY A 31 6.24 -1.71 -2.64
C GLY A 31 5.43 -2.96 -2.97
N ALA A 32 4.27 -2.79 -3.61
CA ALA A 32 3.39 -3.89 -3.99
C ALA A 32 4.00 -4.82 -5.04
N LEU A 33 4.67 -4.26 -6.07
CA LEU A 33 5.38 -5.05 -7.08
C LEU A 33 6.55 -5.83 -6.46
N SER A 34 7.26 -5.24 -5.50
CA SER A 34 8.34 -5.89 -4.79
C SER A 34 7.84 -7.06 -3.92
N LEU A 35 6.67 -6.92 -3.27
CA LEU A 35 6.00 -8.01 -2.57
C LEU A 35 5.48 -9.09 -3.54
N ALA A 36 4.88 -8.70 -4.66
CA ALA A 36 4.42 -9.64 -5.68
C ALA A 36 5.59 -10.48 -6.21
N PHE A 37 6.70 -9.83 -6.54
CA PHE A 37 7.91 -10.51 -6.98
C PHE A 37 8.46 -11.45 -5.91
N SER A 38 8.48 -11.00 -4.65
CA SER A 38 8.89 -11.84 -3.52
C SER A 38 7.97 -13.05 -3.32
N PHE A 39 6.67 -12.91 -3.54
CA PHE A 39 5.71 -13.99 -3.44
C PHE A 39 6.00 -15.09 -4.48
N HIS A 40 6.20 -14.71 -5.75
CA HIS A 40 6.48 -15.68 -6.81
C HIS A 40 7.86 -16.35 -6.69
N ARG A 41 8.83 -15.71 -6.05
CA ARG A 41 10.14 -16.31 -5.74
C ARG A 41 10.16 -17.18 -4.48
N GLY A 42 9.06 -17.22 -3.73
CA GLY A 42 8.87 -18.10 -2.57
C GLY A 42 9.96 -17.98 -1.52
N GLU A 43 10.77 -19.03 -1.39
CA GLU A 43 11.71 -19.27 -0.29
C GLU A 43 13.14 -18.76 -0.53
N SER A 44 13.42 -18.15 -1.69
CA SER A 44 14.79 -17.69 -1.96
C SER A 44 15.20 -16.52 -1.05
N ALA A 45 16.47 -16.44 -0.66
CA ALA A 45 16.98 -15.29 0.12
C ALA A 45 16.70 -13.94 -0.58
N PHE A 46 16.75 -13.92 -1.92
CA PHE A 46 16.42 -12.75 -2.73
C PHE A 46 14.94 -12.34 -2.60
N ALA A 47 14.04 -13.30 -2.36
CA ALA A 47 12.63 -13.00 -2.05
C ALA A 47 12.55 -12.19 -0.75
N SER A 48 13.17 -12.65 0.33
CA SER A 48 13.15 -11.94 1.63
C SER A 48 13.70 -10.51 1.55
N TYR A 49 14.77 -10.26 0.78
CA TYR A 49 15.27 -8.90 0.55
C TYR A 49 14.26 -8.04 -0.23
N SER A 50 13.63 -8.59 -1.26
CA SER A 50 12.56 -7.92 -1.99
C SER A 50 11.38 -7.63 -1.06
N ALA A 51 10.93 -8.60 -0.27
CA ALA A 51 9.84 -8.39 0.68
C ALA A 51 10.15 -7.28 1.69
N ALA A 52 11.36 -7.20 2.22
CA ALA A 52 11.75 -6.15 3.15
C ALA A 52 11.67 -4.74 2.55
N ILE A 53 12.06 -4.59 1.27
CA ILE A 53 11.88 -3.35 0.52
C ILE A 53 10.38 -3.07 0.36
N GLY A 54 9.60 -4.09 -0.04
CA GLY A 54 8.15 -4.01 -0.18
C GLY A 54 7.43 -3.52 1.07
N TRP A 55 7.70 -4.14 2.22
CA TRP A 55 7.11 -3.78 3.51
C TRP A 55 7.49 -2.36 3.94
N SER A 56 8.74 -1.96 3.74
CA SER A 56 9.21 -0.62 4.10
C SER A 56 8.56 0.46 3.22
N LEU A 57 8.46 0.23 1.91
CA LEU A 57 7.85 1.17 0.98
C LEU A 57 6.34 1.31 1.19
N LEU A 58 5.63 0.21 1.44
CA LEU A 58 4.20 0.27 1.78
C LEU A 58 3.98 0.96 3.12
N GLY A 59 4.81 0.67 4.12
CA GLY A 59 4.76 1.35 5.41
C GLY A 59 4.98 2.85 5.27
N LEU A 60 5.94 3.28 4.44
CA LEU A 60 6.20 4.68 4.13
C LEU A 60 5.02 5.34 3.42
N PHE A 61 4.44 4.67 2.43
CA PHE A 61 3.25 5.15 1.72
C PHE A 61 2.09 5.43 2.69
N PHE A 62 1.76 4.48 3.57
CA PHE A 62 0.69 4.69 4.56
C PHE A 62 1.03 5.80 5.55
N TYR A 63 2.29 5.91 5.98
CA TYR A 63 2.72 6.97 6.87
C TYR A 63 2.54 8.36 6.27
N MET A 64 2.83 8.56 4.97
CA MET A 64 2.59 9.84 4.30
C MET A 64 1.11 10.26 4.35
N GLN A 65 0.20 9.30 4.44
CA GLN A 65 -1.23 9.59 4.55
C GLN A 65 -1.67 10.05 5.96
N SER A 66 -0.81 9.90 6.97
CA SER A 66 -1.16 10.21 8.36
C SER A 66 -1.48 11.70 8.58
N ALA A 67 -0.80 12.61 7.89
CA ALA A 67 -1.04 14.05 7.97
C ALA A 67 -2.50 14.39 7.63
N HIS A 68 -3.03 13.80 6.56
CA HIS A 68 -4.44 13.96 6.17
C HIS A 68 -5.40 13.51 7.27
N PHE A 69 -5.10 12.40 7.95
CA PHE A 69 -5.94 11.90 9.04
C PHE A 69 -5.87 12.74 10.32
N VAL A 70 -4.75 13.43 10.55
CA VAL A 70 -4.63 14.45 11.61
C VAL A 70 -5.55 15.62 11.33
N GLU A 71 -5.60 16.11 10.08
CA GLU A 71 -6.44 17.24 9.68
C GLU A 71 -7.94 16.97 9.88
N ILE A 72 -8.40 15.78 9.48
CA ILE A 72 -9.81 15.38 9.66
C ILE A 72 -10.13 14.91 11.08
N ARG A 73 -9.14 14.94 12.00
CA ARG A 73 -9.26 14.55 13.42
C ARG A 73 -9.74 13.10 13.62
N ASP A 74 -9.21 12.17 12.82
CA ASP A 74 -9.45 10.74 13.00
C ASP A 74 -8.28 10.07 13.75
N PRO A 75 -8.37 9.92 15.08
CA PRO A 75 -7.25 9.40 15.88
C PRO A 75 -6.94 7.93 15.59
N LEU A 76 -7.93 7.14 15.15
CA LEU A 76 -7.73 5.72 14.87
C LEU A 76 -6.85 5.58 13.63
N LEU A 77 -7.23 6.26 12.54
CA LEU A 77 -6.48 6.20 11.30
C LEU A 77 -5.10 6.83 11.42
N VAL A 78 -4.93 7.88 12.23
CA VAL A 78 -3.61 8.42 12.56
C VAL A 78 -2.71 7.35 13.17
N ILE A 79 -3.18 6.61 14.17
CA ILE A 79 -2.38 5.55 14.82
C ILE A 79 -2.05 4.43 13.83
N MET A 80 -3.03 4.00 13.02
CA MET A 80 -2.82 2.92 12.04
C MET A 80 -1.83 3.30 10.94
N THR A 81 -1.93 4.53 10.41
CA THR A 81 -1.08 5.03 9.33
C THR A 81 0.32 5.39 9.81
N ALA A 82 0.44 6.09 10.93
CA ALA A 82 1.75 6.40 11.52
C ALA A 82 2.47 5.13 12.00
N GLY A 83 1.72 4.13 12.50
CA GLY A 83 2.25 2.83 12.90
C GLY A 83 2.67 1.92 11.74
N ALA A 84 2.21 2.20 10.51
CA ALA A 84 2.50 1.37 9.36
C ALA A 84 3.99 1.37 8.98
N LEU A 85 4.67 2.51 9.07
CA LEU A 85 6.11 2.62 8.78
C LEU A 85 6.98 1.78 9.73
N PRO A 86 6.91 1.95 11.06
CA PRO A 86 7.69 1.11 11.96
C PRO A 86 7.31 -0.37 11.85
N ALA A 87 6.02 -0.70 11.66
CA ALA A 87 5.60 -2.09 11.44
C ALA A 87 6.21 -2.68 10.16
N GLY A 88 6.18 -1.94 9.05
CA GLY A 88 6.78 -2.36 7.78
C GLY A 88 8.29 -2.59 7.88
N ILE A 89 9.01 -1.72 8.58
CA ILE A 89 10.45 -1.89 8.83
C ILE A 89 10.72 -3.13 9.69
N VAL A 90 9.97 -3.33 10.77
CA VAL A 90 10.11 -4.50 11.65
C VAL A 90 9.85 -5.80 10.88
N LEU A 91 8.79 -5.84 10.07
CA LEU A 91 8.50 -6.99 9.21
C LEU A 91 9.62 -7.25 8.20
N GLY A 92 10.16 -6.20 7.57
CA GLY A 92 11.28 -6.33 6.65
C GLY A 92 12.57 -6.85 7.31
N ILE A 93 12.89 -6.38 8.52
CA ILE A 93 14.04 -6.89 9.29
C ILE A 93 13.82 -8.36 9.66
N TRP A 94 12.61 -8.71 10.08
CA TRP A 94 12.26 -10.09 10.44
C TRP A 94 12.37 -11.03 9.24
N GLU A 95 11.88 -10.60 8.07
CA GLU A 95 11.97 -11.31 6.79
C GLU A 95 13.40 -11.64 6.38
N ILE A 96 14.31 -10.66 6.51
CA ILE A 96 15.73 -10.86 6.18
C ILE A 96 16.42 -11.78 7.19
N ARG A 97 16.14 -11.61 8.49
CA ARG A 97 16.80 -12.39 9.55
C ARG A 97 16.36 -13.85 9.58
N ASN A 98 15.11 -14.12 9.22
CA ASN A 98 14.50 -15.43 9.37
C ASN A 98 14.19 -16.08 8.01
N TRP A 99 14.90 -15.70 6.94
CA TRP A 99 14.66 -16.21 5.59
C TRP A 99 14.77 -17.75 5.48
N GLU A 100 15.57 -18.38 6.35
CA GLU A 100 15.75 -19.85 6.40
C GLU A 100 14.55 -20.58 7.02
N MET A 101 13.70 -19.90 7.80
CA MET A 101 12.56 -20.52 8.48
C MET A 101 11.44 -20.95 7.51
N LYS A 102 11.46 -20.45 6.27
CA LYS A 102 10.52 -20.83 5.19
C LYS A 102 9.06 -20.84 5.64
N ASP A 103 8.65 -19.82 6.39
CA ASP A 103 7.28 -19.71 6.90
C ASP A 103 6.30 -19.44 5.75
N GLU A 104 5.47 -20.43 5.45
CA GLU A 104 4.44 -20.38 4.42
C GLU A 104 3.43 -19.25 4.66
N SER A 105 3.13 -18.94 5.93
CA SER A 105 2.20 -17.88 6.33
C SER A 105 2.70 -16.51 5.86
N MET A 106 4.01 -16.29 5.94
CA MET A 106 4.64 -15.04 5.53
C MET A 106 4.72 -14.92 4.02
N ILE A 107 5.01 -16.02 3.32
CA ILE A 107 4.91 -16.04 1.85
C ILE A 107 3.48 -15.68 1.43
N TRP A 108 2.47 -16.31 2.05
CA TRP A 108 1.07 -16.01 1.77
C TRP A 108 0.72 -14.55 2.06
N LEU A 109 1.20 -13.98 3.18
CA LEU A 109 0.98 -12.58 3.54
C LEU A 109 1.52 -11.61 2.47
N ARG A 110 2.73 -11.86 1.93
CA ARG A 110 3.30 -11.07 0.82
C ARG A 110 2.35 -11.05 -0.37
N GLY A 111 1.83 -12.23 -0.74
CA GLY A 111 0.90 -12.41 -1.86
C GLY A 111 -0.45 -11.75 -1.61
N ALA A 112 -1.04 -11.93 -0.42
CA ALA A 112 -2.33 -11.34 -0.05
C ALA A 112 -2.29 -9.81 -0.09
N VAL A 113 -1.21 -9.19 0.41
CA VAL A 113 -1.04 -7.73 0.35
C VAL A 113 -0.80 -7.28 -1.09
N ALA A 114 0.12 -7.92 -1.83
CA ALA A 114 0.39 -7.54 -3.20
C ALA A 114 -0.86 -7.63 -4.10
N TRP A 115 -1.62 -8.72 -4.00
CA TRP A 115 -2.79 -8.98 -4.84
C TRP A 115 -4.07 -8.28 -4.36
N SER A 116 -4.09 -7.69 -3.17
CA SER A 116 -5.15 -6.75 -2.79
C SER A 116 -4.83 -5.34 -3.30
N VAL A 117 -3.58 -4.91 -3.16
CA VAL A 117 -3.15 -3.55 -3.51
C VAL A 117 -3.08 -3.34 -5.02
N ILE A 118 -2.44 -4.26 -5.77
CA ILE A 118 -2.22 -4.08 -7.21
C ILE A 118 -3.54 -3.89 -7.98
N PRO A 119 -4.53 -4.81 -7.90
CA PRO A 119 -5.76 -4.66 -8.68
C PRO A 119 -6.53 -3.39 -8.29
N TYR A 120 -6.60 -3.08 -6.99
CA TYR A 120 -7.23 -1.87 -6.50
C TYR A 120 -6.57 -0.62 -7.12
N TYR A 121 -5.24 -0.56 -7.10
CA TYR A 121 -4.51 0.58 -7.66
C TYR A 121 -4.58 0.67 -9.18
N ILE A 122 -4.67 -0.46 -9.91
CA ILE A 122 -4.94 -0.45 -11.36
C ILE A 122 -6.28 0.24 -11.62
N VAL A 123 -7.35 -0.18 -10.93
CA VAL A 123 -8.69 0.38 -11.10
C VAL A 123 -8.71 1.85 -10.69
N TYR A 124 -8.06 2.20 -9.59
CA TYR A 124 -7.95 3.59 -9.14
C TYR A 124 -7.22 4.49 -10.15
N SER A 125 -6.14 3.98 -10.76
CA SER A 125 -5.27 4.80 -11.63
C SER A 125 -5.81 4.95 -13.05
N ILE A 126 -6.69 4.06 -13.52
CA ILE A 126 -7.26 4.10 -14.86
C ILE A 126 -8.67 4.69 -14.81
N PRO A 127 -8.90 5.93 -15.29
CA PRO A 127 -10.18 6.62 -15.13
C PRO A 127 -11.38 5.85 -15.67
N ILE A 128 -11.22 5.16 -16.80
CA ILE A 128 -12.28 4.35 -17.41
C ILE A 128 -12.67 3.20 -16.47
N LEU A 129 -11.70 2.48 -15.90
CA LEU A 129 -12.00 1.39 -14.96
C LEU A 129 -12.63 1.90 -13.68
N ASN A 130 -12.16 3.03 -13.14
CA ASN A 130 -12.73 3.65 -11.96
C ASN A 130 -14.22 3.97 -12.15
N MET A 131 -14.56 4.62 -13.28
CA MET A 131 -15.93 4.99 -13.63
C MET A 131 -16.83 3.77 -13.78
N GLU A 132 -16.39 2.73 -14.48
CA GLU A 132 -17.15 1.49 -14.69
C GLU A 132 -17.44 0.77 -13.36
N PHE A 133 -16.49 0.74 -12.42
CA PHE A 133 -16.71 0.14 -11.09
C PHE A 133 -17.72 0.92 -10.25
N VAL A 134 -17.69 2.26 -10.34
CA VAL A 134 -18.70 3.11 -9.70
C VAL A 134 -20.08 2.86 -10.32
N GLU A 135 -20.18 2.80 -11.65
CA GLU A 135 -21.44 2.52 -12.35
C GLU A 135 -21.97 1.11 -12.02
N MET A 136 -21.12 0.10 -12.00
CA MET A 136 -21.49 -1.26 -11.61
C MET A 136 -22.06 -1.29 -10.19
N THR A 137 -21.45 -0.56 -9.26
CA THR A 137 -21.93 -0.46 -7.88
C THR A 137 -23.29 0.23 -7.82
N ALA A 138 -23.48 1.32 -8.57
CA ALA A 138 -24.76 2.01 -8.68
C ALA A 138 -25.85 1.10 -9.26
N ARG A 139 -25.56 0.39 -10.36
CA ARG A 139 -26.50 -0.54 -11.00
C ARG A 139 -26.83 -1.74 -10.12
N SER A 140 -25.87 -2.25 -9.35
CA SER A 140 -26.13 -3.33 -8.38
C SER A 140 -27.08 -2.88 -7.27
N THR A 141 -27.00 -1.60 -6.89
CA THR A 141 -27.91 -1.00 -5.90
C THR A 141 -29.29 -0.81 -6.48
N GLU A 142 -29.39 -0.33 -7.73
CA GLU A 142 -30.65 -0.22 -8.47
C GLU A 142 -31.36 -1.58 -8.56
N TRP A 143 -30.68 -2.64 -8.97
CA TRP A 143 -31.26 -4.00 -9.02
C TRP A 143 -31.76 -4.48 -7.65
N LEU A 144 -31.06 -4.13 -6.57
CA LEU A 144 -31.49 -4.49 -5.22
C LEU A 144 -32.74 -3.70 -4.79
N LEU A 145 -32.82 -2.43 -5.15
CA LEU A 145 -33.99 -1.57 -4.89
C LEU A 145 -35.21 -2.07 -5.67
N GLU A 146 -35.04 -2.37 -6.96
CA GLU A 146 -36.09 -2.96 -7.80
C GLU A 146 -36.58 -4.29 -7.21
N PHE A 147 -35.66 -5.15 -6.75
CA PHE A 147 -36.00 -6.40 -6.07
C PHE A 147 -36.79 -6.16 -4.77
N ALA A 148 -36.44 -5.11 -4.02
CA ALA A 148 -37.15 -4.70 -2.81
C ALA A 148 -38.49 -4.00 -3.08
N GLY A 149 -38.84 -3.72 -4.35
CA GLY A 149 -40.08 -3.08 -4.76
C GLY A 149 -40.08 -1.55 -4.65
N LEU A 150 -38.89 -0.93 -4.62
CA LEU A 150 -38.67 0.51 -4.73
C LEU A 150 -38.24 0.88 -6.14
#